data_AF-A0A2G2BRP8-F1
#
_entry.id   AF-A0A2G2BRP8-F1
#
_cell.length_a   1.000
_cell.length_b   1.000
_cell.length_c   1.000
_cell.angle_alpha   90.00
_cell.angle_beta   90.00
_cell.angle_gamma   90.00
#
_symmetry.space_group_name_H-M   'P 1'
#
loop_
_entity.id
_entity.type
_entity.pdbx_description
1 polymer ?
#
loop_
_entity_poly.entity_id
_entity_poly.type
_entity_poly.pdbx_seq_one_letter_code
_entity_poly.pdbx_strand_id
1 'polypeptide(L)'
;MVSFMAVLAGCAPLDTYYKPGATVANMQRTTTECAVSALEKVPPSTQLVRDPPQFVPPHQRCNSQGQCHVTPGYFVPGAVYEIDPNAQLRRRVVGQCMADAGFDPVSIPACPSSVARAAPVMSTTTLPALNAKSCAIRNRDGSFQIVTRG
;
A
#
# COMPACT_ATOMS: atom_id res chain seq x y z
N MET A 1 1.33 20.14 -21.98
CA MET A 1 2.33 20.06 -20.90
C MET A 1 2.25 18.65 -20.35
N VAL A 2 3.07 17.73 -20.87
CA VAL A 2 3.03 16.32 -20.48
C VAL A 2 3.82 16.19 -19.18
N SER A 3 3.12 16.08 -18.05
CA SER A 3 3.76 15.79 -16.76
C SER A 3 4.34 14.38 -16.80
N PHE A 4 5.67 14.32 -16.88
CA PHE A 4 6.43 13.09 -16.71
C PHE A 4 6.43 12.74 -15.21
N MET A 5 5.51 11.88 -14.78
CA MET A 5 5.51 11.31 -13.43
C MET A 5 6.73 10.38 -13.30
N ALA A 6 7.81 10.89 -12.71
CA ALA A 6 8.98 10.10 -12.38
C ALA A 6 8.63 9.11 -11.26
N VAL A 7 8.57 7.82 -11.60
CA VAL A 7 8.28 6.74 -10.65
C VAL A 7 9.53 6.47 -9.80
N LEU A 8 9.57 7.04 -8.59
CA LEU A 8 10.58 6.77 -7.54
C LEU A 8 10.35 5.42 -6.83
N ALA A 9 10.08 4.33 -7.57
CA ALA A 9 9.76 3.03 -6.96
C ALA A 9 10.95 2.33 -6.26
N GLY A 10 12.16 2.89 -6.32
CA GLY A 10 13.38 2.26 -5.78
C GLY A 10 13.79 2.67 -4.36
N CYS A 11 13.12 3.65 -3.73
CA CYS A 11 13.59 4.22 -2.46
C CYS A 11 12.71 3.87 -1.24
N ALA A 12 11.59 3.19 -1.42
CA ALA A 12 10.73 2.81 -0.31
C ALA A 12 11.27 1.57 0.43
N PRO A 13 11.12 1.51 1.76
CA PRO A 13 11.50 0.32 2.52
C PRO A 13 10.73 -0.93 2.03
N LEU A 14 11.30 -2.09 2.34
CA LEU A 14 10.65 -3.38 2.15
C LEU A 14 9.90 -3.75 3.43
N ASP A 15 8.61 -3.51 3.43
CA ASP A 15 7.69 -4.01 4.45
C ASP A 15 7.30 -5.46 4.13
N THR A 16 7.60 -6.39 5.03
CA THR A 16 7.33 -7.82 4.83
C THR A 16 7.22 -8.55 6.18
N TYR A 17 6.65 -9.74 6.17
CA TYR A 17 6.80 -10.70 7.26
C TYR A 17 8.18 -11.37 7.22
N TYR A 18 8.74 -11.65 8.38
CA TYR A 18 10.13 -12.08 8.51
C TYR A 18 10.34 -13.14 9.58
N LYS A 19 11.12 -14.16 9.21
CA LYS A 19 11.60 -15.21 10.11
C LYS A 19 12.96 -15.66 9.60
N PRO A 20 14.08 -15.33 10.29
CA PRO A 20 15.41 -15.71 9.84
C PRO A 20 15.51 -17.22 9.59
N GLY A 21 16.11 -17.60 8.46
CA GLY A 21 16.26 -18.99 8.03
C GLY A 21 15.04 -19.59 7.31
N ALA A 22 13.87 -18.94 7.32
CA ALA A 22 12.73 -19.39 6.52
C ALA A 22 12.95 -19.09 5.03
N THR A 23 12.41 -19.93 4.15
CA THR A 23 12.40 -19.64 2.71
C THR A 23 11.36 -18.57 2.38
N VAL A 24 11.62 -17.77 1.34
CA VAL A 24 10.64 -16.79 0.84
C VAL A 24 9.36 -17.49 0.37
N ALA A 25 9.48 -18.68 -0.21
CA ALA A 25 8.34 -19.51 -0.60
C ALA A 25 7.48 -19.91 0.62
N ASN A 26 8.10 -20.29 1.74
CA ASN A 26 7.37 -20.60 2.98
C ASN A 26 6.65 -19.34 3.49
N MET A 27 7.34 -18.21 3.59
CA MET A 27 6.74 -16.94 4.01
C MET A 27 5.51 -16.56 3.17
N GLN A 28 5.62 -16.65 1.83
CA GLN A 28 4.52 -16.34 0.91
C GLN A 28 3.34 -17.31 1.06
N ARG A 29 3.64 -18.61 1.21
CA ARG A 29 2.62 -19.64 1.41
C ARG A 29 1.86 -19.40 2.72
N THR A 30 2.56 -19.23 3.83
CA THR A 30 1.95 -18.95 5.13
C THR A 30 1.15 -17.65 5.09
N THR A 31 1.67 -16.60 4.45
CA THR A 31 0.93 -15.33 4.27
C THR A 31 -0.39 -15.55 3.54
N THR A 32 -0.37 -16.36 2.47
CA THR A 32 -1.57 -16.69 1.69
C THR A 32 -2.57 -17.50 2.52
N GLU A 33 -2.10 -18.54 3.22
CA GLU A 33 -2.93 -19.37 4.10
C GLU A 33 -3.57 -18.52 5.21
N CYS A 34 -2.81 -17.62 5.84
CA CYS A 34 -3.32 -16.67 6.83
C CYS A 34 -4.34 -15.69 6.24
N ALA A 35 -4.12 -15.21 5.00
CA ALA A 35 -5.08 -14.34 4.32
C ALA A 35 -6.41 -15.04 4.02
N VAL A 36 -6.37 -16.30 3.59
CA VAL A 36 -7.56 -17.12 3.35
C VAL A 36 -8.30 -17.38 4.66
N SER A 37 -7.60 -17.81 5.72
CA SER A 37 -8.24 -18.01 7.03
C SER A 37 -8.83 -16.71 7.60
N ALA A 38 -8.16 -15.57 7.40
CA ALA A 38 -8.68 -14.28 7.82
C ALA A 38 -9.92 -13.85 7.03
N LEU A 39 -10.04 -14.22 5.75
CA LEU A 39 -11.25 -14.01 4.95
C LEU A 39 -12.43 -14.84 5.46
N GLU A 40 -12.19 -16.08 5.89
CA GLU A 40 -13.23 -16.93 6.48
C GLU A 40 -13.70 -16.40 7.85
N LYS A 41 -12.77 -15.95 8.69
CA LYS A 41 -13.07 -15.43 10.04
C LYS A 41 -13.64 -14.01 10.02
N VAL A 42 -13.19 -13.17 9.09
CA VAL A 42 -13.53 -11.76 8.96
C VAL A 42 -13.92 -11.47 7.50
N PRO A 43 -15.13 -11.89 7.08
CA PRO A 43 -15.57 -11.75 5.70
C PRO A 43 -15.68 -10.28 5.30
N PRO A 44 -15.50 -9.96 4.01
CA PRO A 44 -15.76 -8.62 3.50
C PRO A 44 -17.19 -8.17 3.78
N SER A 45 -17.36 -6.92 4.20
CA SER A 45 -18.67 -6.28 4.33
C SER A 45 -18.74 -5.11 3.36
N THR A 46 -18.87 -5.40 2.06
CA THR A 46 -19.04 -4.38 1.03
C THR A 46 -20.31 -3.56 1.30
N GLN A 47 -20.15 -2.26 1.56
CA GLN A 47 -21.23 -1.32 1.78
C GLN A 47 -21.13 -0.16 0.80
N LEU A 48 -22.24 0.15 0.14
CA LEU A 48 -22.38 1.36 -0.66
C LEU A 48 -22.82 2.50 0.24
N VAL A 49 -21.96 3.50 0.37
CA VAL A 49 -22.20 4.72 1.15
C VAL A 49 -22.39 5.88 0.19
N ARG A 50 -23.28 6.81 0.55
CA ARG A 50 -23.48 8.06 -0.16
C ARG A 50 -23.28 9.23 0.79
N ASP A 51 -22.40 10.15 0.42
CA ASP A 51 -22.26 11.40 1.16
C ASP A 51 -23.55 12.23 1.07
N PRO A 52 -23.83 13.08 2.07
CA PRO A 52 -24.98 13.97 2.00
C PRO A 52 -24.88 14.92 0.79
N PRO A 53 -26.00 15.23 0.12
CA PRO A 53 -26.01 16.24 -0.94
C PRO A 53 -25.63 17.60 -0.38
N GLN A 54 -24.86 18.38 -1.14
CA GLN A 54 -24.46 19.72 -0.77
C GLN A 54 -25.32 20.74 -1.52
N PHE A 55 -25.95 21.66 -0.79
CA PHE A 55 -26.67 22.77 -1.40
C PHE A 55 -25.70 23.86 -1.82
N VAL A 56 -25.77 24.28 -3.08
CA VAL A 56 -25.04 25.43 -3.61
C VAL A 56 -26.03 26.59 -3.72
N PRO A 57 -25.85 27.68 -2.95
CA PRO A 57 -26.72 28.85 -3.02
C PRO A 57 -26.71 29.53 -4.40
N PRO A 58 -27.79 30.25 -4.75
CA PRO A 58 -27.81 31.05 -5.97
C PRO A 58 -26.68 32.08 -5.96
N HIS A 59 -26.08 32.31 -7.12
CA HIS A 59 -25.02 33.30 -7.26
C HIS A 59 -25.12 34.04 -8.59
N GLN A 60 -24.65 35.28 -8.59
CA GLN A 60 -24.61 36.13 -9.77
C GLN A 60 -23.16 36.32 -10.24
N ARG A 61 -22.96 36.36 -11.55
CA ARG A 61 -21.70 36.72 -12.19
C ARG A 61 -21.98 37.77 -13.25
N CYS A 62 -21.30 38.91 -13.15
CA CYS A 62 -21.42 39.99 -14.13
C CYS A 62 -20.15 40.09 -14.96
N ASN A 63 -20.29 40.40 -16.25
CA ASN A 63 -19.16 40.72 -17.12
C ASN A 63 -18.79 42.21 -17.00
N SER A 64 -17.71 42.62 -17.68
CA SER A 64 -17.21 44.01 -17.67
C SER A 64 -18.16 45.04 -18.31
N GLN A 65 -19.18 44.58 -19.05
CA GLN A 65 -20.20 45.42 -19.67
C GLN A 65 -21.44 45.59 -18.78
N GLY A 66 -21.42 45.07 -17.55
CA GLY A 66 -22.53 45.16 -16.59
C GLY A 66 -23.67 44.16 -16.85
N GLN A 67 -23.52 43.25 -17.81
CA GLN A 67 -24.47 42.15 -18.00
C GLN A 67 -24.21 41.06 -16.96
N CYS A 68 -25.27 40.73 -16.22
CA CYS A 68 -25.21 39.79 -15.11
C CYS A 68 -26.02 38.53 -15.42
N HIS A 69 -25.44 37.37 -15.14
CA HIS A 69 -26.10 36.07 -15.17
C HIS A 69 -26.27 35.55 -13.75
N VAL A 70 -27.49 35.10 -13.43
CA VAL A 70 -27.82 34.47 -12.16
C VAL A 70 -27.88 32.96 -12.37
N THR A 71 -27.08 32.23 -11.62
CA THR A 71 -27.20 30.78 -11.48
C THR A 71 -28.10 30.52 -10.27
N PRO A 72 -29.28 29.87 -10.45
CA PRO A 72 -30.16 29.53 -9.33
C PRO A 72 -29.48 28.53 -8.39
N GLY A 73 -29.96 28.44 -7.14
CA GLY A 73 -29.44 27.45 -6.20
C GLY A 73 -29.77 26.02 -6.64
N TYR A 74 -28.85 25.10 -6.40
CA TYR A 74 -29.01 23.69 -6.79
C TYR A 74 -28.34 22.75 -5.78
N PHE A 75 -28.71 21.47 -5.82
CA PHE A 75 -28.05 20.44 -5.02
C PHE A 75 -26.99 19.72 -5.85
N VAL A 76 -25.78 19.65 -5.32
CA VAL A 76 -24.74 18.73 -5.79
C VAL A 76 -24.97 17.38 -5.10
N PRO A 77 -25.16 16.29 -5.86
CA PRO A 77 -25.31 14.97 -5.25
C PRO A 77 -24.02 14.59 -4.52
N GLY A 78 -24.13 14.01 -3.33
CA GLY A 78 -22.96 13.47 -2.64
C GLY A 78 -22.38 12.27 -3.37
N ALA A 79 -21.08 12.05 -3.19
CA ALA A 79 -20.33 10.96 -3.80
C ALA A 79 -20.87 9.60 -3.32
N VAL A 80 -20.89 8.62 -4.23
CA VAL A 80 -21.19 7.23 -3.90
C VAL A 80 -19.88 6.46 -3.92
N TYR A 81 -19.55 5.77 -2.84
CA TYR A 81 -18.34 4.97 -2.73
C TYR A 81 -18.60 3.68 -1.96
N GLU A 82 -17.70 2.72 -2.15
CA GLU A 82 -17.73 1.43 -1.48
C GLU A 82 -16.76 1.43 -0.30
N ILE A 83 -17.19 0.89 0.83
CA ILE A 83 -16.31 0.60 1.97
C ILE A 83 -16.42 -0.87 2.36
N ASP A 84 -15.32 -1.42 2.87
CA ASP A 84 -15.30 -2.65 3.67
C ASP A 84 -14.88 -2.28 5.11
N PRO A 85 -15.82 -2.08 6.05
CA PRO A 85 -15.50 -1.71 7.42
C PRO A 85 -14.70 -2.80 8.14
N ASN A 86 -14.75 -4.04 7.65
CA ASN A 86 -14.02 -5.17 8.24
C ASN A 86 -12.56 -5.24 7.76
N ALA A 87 -12.17 -4.49 6.72
CA ALA A 87 -10.85 -4.61 6.09
C ALA A 87 -9.69 -4.39 7.07
N GLN A 88 -9.83 -3.48 8.04
CA GLN A 88 -8.78 -3.24 9.02
C GLN A 88 -8.68 -4.38 10.05
N LEU A 89 -9.81 -4.91 10.51
CA LEU A 89 -9.82 -6.07 11.41
C LEU A 89 -9.24 -7.30 10.72
N ARG A 90 -9.62 -7.56 9.46
CA ARG A 90 -9.08 -8.68 8.67
C ARG A 90 -7.56 -8.59 8.56
N ARG A 91 -6.99 -7.41 8.29
CA ARG A 91 -5.53 -7.20 8.27
C ARG A 91 -4.86 -7.51 9.61
N ARG A 92 -5.49 -7.18 10.74
CA ARG A 92 -4.98 -7.54 12.07
C ARG A 92 -4.98 -9.05 12.29
N VAL A 93 -6.02 -9.76 11.85
CA VAL A 93 -6.10 -11.23 11.95
C VAL A 93 -5.02 -11.91 11.09
N VAL A 94 -4.71 -11.40 9.90
CA VAL A 94 -3.56 -11.87 9.11
C VAL A 94 -2.26 -11.69 9.90
N GLY A 95 -2.05 -10.52 10.50
CA GLY A 95 -0.88 -10.25 11.33
C GLY A 95 -0.74 -11.19 12.53
N GLN A 96 -1.85 -11.47 13.23
CA GLN A 96 -1.87 -12.43 14.34
C GLN A 96 -1.51 -13.85 13.87
N CYS A 97 -2.12 -14.32 12.77
CA CYS A 97 -1.82 -15.62 12.21
C CYS A 97 -0.34 -15.77 11.80
N MET A 98 0.25 -14.72 11.21
CA MET A 98 1.67 -14.72 10.87
C MET A 98 2.57 -14.74 12.12
N ALA A 99 2.20 -13.99 13.16
CA ALA A 99 2.91 -14.00 14.44
C ALA A 99 2.85 -15.39 15.10
N ASP A 100 1.70 -16.06 15.07
CA ASP A 100 1.54 -17.43 15.58
C ASP A 100 2.42 -18.44 14.80
N ALA A 101 2.65 -18.20 13.50
CA ALA A 101 3.59 -18.96 12.69
C ALA A 101 5.08 -18.59 12.93
N GLY A 102 5.33 -17.62 13.81
CA GLY A 102 6.66 -17.13 14.19
C GLY A 102 7.28 -16.18 13.17
N PHE A 103 6.46 -15.47 12.39
CA PHE A 103 6.90 -14.38 11.53
C PHE A 103 6.54 -13.03 12.13
N ASP A 104 7.51 -12.11 12.14
CA ASP A 104 7.32 -10.74 12.60
C ASP A 104 7.21 -9.78 11.41
N PRO A 105 6.36 -8.74 11.47
CA PRO A 105 6.38 -7.67 10.48
C PRO A 105 7.66 -6.83 10.68
N VAL A 106 8.40 -6.64 9.59
CA VAL A 106 9.61 -5.80 9.58
C VAL A 106 9.57 -4.81 8.43
N SER A 107 10.24 -3.68 8.62
CA SER A 107 10.49 -2.69 7.57
C SER A 107 12.00 -2.64 7.33
N ILE A 108 12.45 -3.18 6.19
CA ILE A 108 13.87 -3.23 5.83
C ILE A 108 14.19 -2.00 4.99
N PRO A 109 15.18 -1.16 5.36
CA PRO A 109 15.49 0.05 4.61
C PRO A 109 15.95 -0.29 3.19
N ALA A 110 15.62 0.56 2.23
CA ALA A 110 16.14 0.44 0.87
C ALA A 110 17.67 0.59 0.87
N CYS A 111 18.34 -0.13 -0.04
CA CYS A 111 19.78 0.06 -0.21
C CYS A 111 20.11 1.41 -0.86
N PRO A 112 21.23 2.06 -0.49
CA PRO A 112 21.71 3.25 -1.17
C PRO A 112 21.97 2.90 -2.64
N SER A 113 21.80 3.88 -3.52
CA SER A 113 21.93 3.68 -4.97
C SER A 113 23.29 3.11 -5.39
N SER A 114 24.38 3.46 -4.69
CA SER A 114 25.72 2.90 -4.91
C SER A 114 25.78 1.40 -4.64
N VAL A 115 25.20 0.93 -3.53
CA VAL A 115 25.14 -0.49 -3.16
C VAL A 115 24.24 -1.25 -4.13
N ALA A 116 23.06 -0.72 -4.43
CA ALA A 116 22.10 -1.36 -5.33
C ALA A 116 22.64 -1.54 -6.76
N ARG A 117 23.47 -0.61 -7.26
CA ARG A 117 24.10 -0.70 -8.59
C ARG A 117 25.31 -1.63 -8.63
N ALA A 118 26.03 -1.77 -7.52
CA ALA A 118 27.21 -2.61 -7.43
C ALA A 118 26.87 -4.09 -7.13
N ALA A 119 25.72 -4.34 -6.50
CA ALA A 119 25.28 -5.70 -6.20
C ALA A 119 24.88 -6.46 -7.49
N PRO A 120 25.28 -7.73 -7.64
CA PRO A 120 24.76 -8.56 -8.72
C PRO A 120 23.26 -8.80 -8.52
N VAL A 121 22.51 -8.81 -9.62
CA VAL A 121 21.05 -9.02 -9.59
C VAL A 121 20.77 -10.47 -9.17
N MET A 122 20.25 -10.65 -7.97
CA MET A 122 19.81 -11.94 -7.44
C MET A 122 18.49 -11.78 -6.69
N SER A 123 17.90 -12.90 -6.28
CA SER A 123 16.68 -12.93 -5.48
C SER A 123 16.92 -13.67 -4.19
N THR A 124 16.42 -13.12 -3.08
CA THR A 124 16.46 -13.77 -1.78
C THR A 124 15.57 -15.02 -1.84
N THR A 125 16.14 -16.20 -1.60
CA THR A 125 15.39 -17.46 -1.54
C THR A 125 15.18 -17.92 -0.10
N THR A 126 16.14 -17.62 0.77
CA THR A 126 16.10 -17.82 2.22
C THR A 126 16.31 -16.49 2.92
N LEU A 127 15.45 -16.16 3.88
CA LEU A 127 15.50 -14.93 4.65
C LEU A 127 16.75 -14.93 5.54
N PRO A 128 17.73 -14.03 5.32
CA PRO A 128 18.93 -13.97 6.15
C PRO A 128 18.62 -13.47 7.57
N ALA A 129 19.60 -13.50 8.47
CA ALA A 129 19.49 -12.75 9.71
C ALA A 129 19.65 -11.24 9.42
N LEU A 130 18.70 -10.42 9.89
CA LEU A 130 18.77 -8.97 9.76
C LEU A 130 19.66 -8.36 10.84
N ASN A 131 20.36 -7.29 10.49
CA ASN A 131 21.10 -6.44 11.41
C ASN A 131 21.03 -4.96 10.95
N ALA A 132 21.67 -4.06 11.70
CA ALA A 132 21.65 -2.62 11.41
C ALA A 132 22.23 -2.23 10.03
N LYS A 133 23.04 -3.10 9.41
CA LYS A 133 23.61 -2.89 8.07
C LYS A 133 22.79 -3.55 6.96
N SER A 134 21.72 -4.27 7.28
CA SER A 134 20.86 -4.91 6.28
C SER A 134 20.04 -3.89 5.50
N CYS A 135 19.94 -4.08 4.19
CA CYS A 135 19.07 -3.30 3.33
C CYS A 135 18.49 -4.16 2.20
N ALA A 136 17.39 -3.71 1.61
CA ALA A 136 16.71 -4.40 0.52
C ALA A 136 16.90 -3.69 -0.81
N ILE A 137 17.16 -4.47 -1.86
CA ILE A 137 17.12 -4.07 -3.27
C ILE A 137 15.85 -4.68 -3.86
N ARG A 138 15.00 -3.87 -4.48
CA ARG A 138 13.82 -4.35 -5.23
C ARG A 138 14.21 -4.49 -6.70
N ASN A 139 14.04 -5.69 -7.24
CA ASN A 139 14.26 -5.97 -8.65
C ASN A 139 13.04 -5.55 -9.47
N ARG A 140 13.23 -5.40 -10.79
CA ARG A 140 12.16 -4.97 -11.71
C ARG A 140 11.02 -5.98 -11.86
N ASP A 141 11.30 -7.26 -11.59
CA ASP A 141 10.34 -8.36 -11.63
C ASP A 141 9.50 -8.49 -10.34
N GLY A 142 9.73 -7.60 -9.36
CA GLY A 142 9.06 -7.62 -8.06
C GLY A 142 9.73 -8.52 -7.03
N SER A 143 10.75 -9.30 -7.40
CA SER A 143 11.60 -10.00 -6.44
C SER A 143 12.47 -9.01 -5.65
N PHE A 144 13.06 -9.47 -4.55
CA PHE A 144 13.91 -8.63 -3.71
C PHE A 144 15.17 -9.36 -3.28
N GLN A 145 16.24 -8.59 -3.10
CA GLN A 145 17.52 -9.05 -2.59
C GLN A 145 17.82 -8.33 -1.29
N ILE A 146 18.02 -9.09 -0.20
CA ILE A 146 18.48 -8.55 1.07
C ILE A 146 19.99 -8.71 1.11
N VAL A 147 20.69 -7.60 1.34
CA VAL A 147 22.14 -7.57 1.46
C VAL A 147 22.53 -6.95 2.80
N THR A 148 23.65 -7.41 3.37
CA THR A 148 24.28 -6.78 4.53
C THR A 148 25.46 -5.98 4.04
N ARG A 149 25.48 -4.68 4.31
CA ARG A 149 26.62 -3.82 3.95
C ARG A 149 27.86 -4.28 4.74
N GLY A 150 29.01 -4.38 4.08
CA GLY A 150 30.31 -4.66 4.72
C GLY A 150 30.65 -3.66 5.81
#